data_AF-A0A9P5BMT9-F1
#
_entry.id   AF-A0A9P5BMT9-F1
#
_cell.length_a   1.000
_cell.length_b   1.000
_cell.length_c   1.000
_cell.angle_alpha   90.00
_cell.angle_beta   90.00
_cell.angle_gamma   90.00
#
_symmetry.space_group_name_H-M   'P 1'
#
loop_
_entity.id
_entity.type
_entity.pdbx_description
1 polymer ?
#
loop_
_entity_poly.entity_id
_entity_poly.type
_entity_poly.pdbx_seq_one_letter_code
_entity_poly.pdbx_strand_id
1 'polypeptide(L)'
;MADTSQPGPGGFFPSQTLPSPAPSSSSTRSSAGLPHPRAKSLRPGSSKEDTVRRYVGERLAVVNRRFVKKHGNPEPGDDVVGYKTFAELCKDLHGVIDVLWLSATPSLQIPFLLNIAGDFTQWIVAFPPSPRATFSVLTKLDHCFASLLTGRDIDTGDSLPGFENGLRAGMTTTDMVRCRSSVEHTRLVIVEVLGREPDNDGEEEEDFDTEAESDDRARLVWDEDDDRLYMDVARVYEHTIVQLGKKLGDVLGATPQPDQILDGGQC
;
A
#
# COMPACT_ATOMS: atom_id res chain seq x y z
N MET A 1 -50.93 -63.75 -25.53
CA MET A 1 -51.93 -63.44 -24.49
C MET A 1 -51.25 -63.78 -23.17
N ALA A 2 -50.72 -62.81 -22.42
CA ALA A 2 -51.39 -61.98 -21.40
C ALA A 2 -52.06 -62.88 -20.34
N ASP A 3 -51.90 -62.76 -19.02
CA ASP A 3 -51.80 -61.59 -18.13
C ASP A 3 -51.49 -62.13 -16.70
N THR A 4 -50.49 -61.62 -15.95
CA THR A 4 -50.58 -60.66 -14.82
C THR A 4 -51.01 -61.21 -13.43
N SER A 5 -50.15 -61.02 -12.40
CA SER A 5 -50.52 -60.39 -11.09
C SER A 5 -49.35 -60.32 -10.06
N GLN A 6 -49.13 -59.09 -9.57
CA GLN A 6 -48.25 -58.48 -8.54
C GLN A 6 -48.56 -58.90 -7.06
N PRO A 7 -48.10 -58.25 -5.93
CA PRO A 7 -46.98 -57.32 -5.61
C PRO A 7 -46.25 -57.52 -4.22
N GLY A 8 -45.12 -56.81 -4.01
CA GLY A 8 -44.74 -56.19 -2.71
C GLY A 8 -43.43 -56.64 -2.02
N PRO A 9 -42.85 -55.85 -1.09
CA PRO A 9 -42.06 -54.64 -1.36
C PRO A 9 -40.63 -54.72 -0.74
N GLY A 10 -39.66 -54.02 -1.32
CA GLY A 10 -38.29 -53.96 -0.79
C GLY A 10 -37.50 -52.83 -1.42
N GLY A 11 -37.80 -51.61 -0.99
CA GLY A 11 -37.10 -50.42 -1.44
C GLY A 11 -35.72 -50.30 -0.81
N PHE A 12 -34.71 -50.06 -1.63
CA PHE A 12 -33.51 -49.32 -1.27
C PHE A 12 -33.08 -48.54 -2.51
N PHE A 13 -33.41 -47.26 -2.55
CA PHE A 13 -32.79 -46.33 -3.50
C PHE A 13 -31.33 -46.11 -3.05
N PRO A 14 -30.35 -46.15 -3.96
CA PRO A 14 -28.99 -45.74 -3.61
C PRO A 14 -29.02 -44.25 -3.24
N SER A 15 -28.55 -43.94 -2.04
CA SER A 15 -28.38 -42.59 -1.52
C SER A 15 -27.60 -41.75 -2.53
N GLN A 16 -28.29 -40.85 -3.24
CA GLN A 16 -27.65 -39.76 -3.96
C GLN A 16 -26.97 -38.86 -2.93
N THR A 17 -25.66 -39.04 -2.76
CA THR A 17 -24.83 -38.10 -2.03
C THR A 17 -24.79 -36.81 -2.85
N LEU A 18 -25.53 -35.81 -2.38
CA LEU A 18 -25.45 -34.44 -2.87
C LEU A 18 -23.98 -33.99 -2.82
N PRO A 19 -23.43 -33.38 -3.89
CA PRO A 19 -22.11 -32.77 -3.81
C PRO A 19 -22.16 -31.66 -2.76
N SER A 20 -21.29 -31.75 -1.75
CA SER A 20 -21.16 -30.72 -0.73
C SER A 20 -20.90 -29.35 -1.39
N PRO A 21 -21.47 -28.25 -0.86
CA PRO A 21 -21.17 -26.93 -1.37
C PRO A 21 -19.66 -26.69 -1.28
N ALA A 22 -19.07 -26.16 -2.34
CA ALA A 22 -17.67 -25.80 -2.37
C ALA A 22 -17.34 -24.88 -1.17
N PRO A 23 -16.21 -25.09 -0.48
CA PRO A 23 -15.81 -24.22 0.61
C PRO A 23 -15.73 -22.79 0.07
N SER A 24 -16.56 -21.91 0.62
CA SER A 24 -16.46 -20.49 0.32
C SER A 24 -15.10 -20.03 0.85
N SER A 25 -14.21 -19.61 -0.03
CA SER A 25 -13.02 -18.89 0.39
C SER A 25 -13.50 -17.62 1.10
N SER A 26 -13.40 -17.63 2.43
CA SER A 26 -13.44 -16.41 3.23
C SER A 26 -12.37 -15.49 2.67
N SER A 27 -12.77 -14.51 1.85
CA SER A 27 -11.85 -13.52 1.33
C SER A 27 -11.49 -12.59 2.48
N THR A 28 -10.39 -12.91 3.16
CA THR A 28 -9.69 -11.98 4.04
C THR A 28 -9.27 -10.80 3.18
N ARG A 29 -10.05 -9.73 3.22
CA ARG A 29 -9.70 -8.47 2.57
C ARG A 29 -8.51 -7.89 3.34
N SER A 30 -7.47 -7.48 2.61
CA SER A 30 -6.32 -6.80 3.22
C SER A 30 -6.81 -5.62 4.07
N SER A 31 -6.18 -5.45 5.23
CA SER A 31 -6.40 -4.32 6.14
C SER A 31 -6.19 -2.97 5.44
N ALA A 32 -5.31 -2.95 4.43
CA ALA A 32 -5.02 -1.80 3.57
C ALA A 32 -6.10 -1.48 2.51
N GLY A 33 -7.19 -2.25 2.43
CA GLY A 33 -8.24 -2.04 1.42
C GLY A 33 -7.78 -2.26 -0.02
N LEU A 34 -6.74 -3.11 -0.21
CA LEU A 34 -6.24 -3.54 -1.50
C LEU A 34 -7.13 -4.66 -2.09
N PRO A 35 -7.26 -4.75 -3.42
CA PRO A 35 -7.95 -5.87 -4.05
C PRO A 35 -7.15 -7.17 -3.85
N HIS A 36 -7.84 -8.31 -3.92
CA HIS A 36 -7.13 -9.59 -3.90
C HIS A 36 -6.29 -9.74 -5.18
N PRO A 37 -4.97 -10.02 -5.08
CA PRO A 37 -4.11 -10.22 -6.24
C PRO A 37 -4.61 -11.35 -7.14
N ARG A 38 -4.28 -11.28 -8.43
CA ARG A 38 -4.55 -12.40 -9.35
C ARG A 38 -3.75 -13.64 -8.97
N ALA A 39 -4.31 -14.82 -9.17
CA ALA A 39 -3.64 -16.09 -8.81
C ALA A 39 -2.27 -16.34 -9.50
N LYS A 40 -1.99 -15.68 -10.64
CA LYS A 40 -0.72 -15.82 -11.38
C LYS A 40 -0.27 -14.46 -11.89
N SER A 41 1.02 -14.20 -11.77
CA SER A 41 1.68 -13.04 -12.36
C SER A 41 1.47 -13.00 -13.88
N LEU A 42 1.49 -11.79 -14.44
CA LEU A 42 1.49 -11.62 -15.89
C LEU A 42 2.77 -12.20 -16.47
N ARG A 43 2.66 -12.84 -17.63
CA ARG A 43 3.83 -13.37 -18.31
C ARG A 43 4.68 -12.20 -18.80
N PRO A 44 6.00 -12.20 -18.51
CA PRO A 44 6.96 -11.23 -19.04
C PRO A 44 6.80 -11.05 -20.56
N GLY A 45 6.62 -9.81 -21.00
CA GLY A 45 6.47 -9.43 -22.41
C GLY A 45 5.12 -9.82 -23.04
N SER A 46 4.11 -10.16 -22.24
CA SER A 46 2.78 -10.47 -22.77
C SER A 46 1.98 -9.20 -23.07
N SER A 47 1.08 -9.28 -24.06
CA SER A 47 0.16 -8.18 -24.39
C SER A 47 -0.66 -7.69 -23.19
N LYS A 48 -0.99 -8.58 -22.24
CA LYS A 48 -1.68 -8.19 -21.00
C LYS A 48 -0.78 -7.37 -20.07
N GLU A 49 0.50 -7.74 -19.95
CA GLU A 49 1.49 -6.95 -19.21
C GLU A 49 1.66 -5.56 -19.84
N ASP A 50 1.81 -5.49 -21.16
CA ASP A 50 1.96 -4.23 -21.89
C ASP A 50 0.72 -3.35 -21.74
N THR A 51 -0.47 -3.94 -21.75
CA THR A 51 -1.73 -3.22 -21.52
C THR A 51 -1.77 -2.59 -20.13
N VAL A 52 -1.38 -3.34 -19.09
CA VAL A 52 -1.33 -2.81 -17.72
C VAL A 52 -0.27 -1.72 -17.60
N ARG A 53 0.93 -1.95 -18.15
CA ARG A 53 2.03 -0.99 -18.15
C ARG A 53 1.62 0.32 -18.82
N ARG A 54 1.00 0.25 -20.00
CA ARG A 54 0.50 1.42 -20.73
C ARG A 54 -0.60 2.13 -19.94
N TYR A 55 -1.58 1.39 -19.44
CA TYR A 55 -2.67 1.97 -18.66
C TYR A 55 -2.17 2.71 -17.42
N VAL A 56 -1.28 2.10 -16.64
CA VAL A 56 -0.69 2.74 -15.45
C VAL A 56 0.13 3.97 -15.82
N GLY A 57 0.96 3.87 -16.87
CA GLY A 57 1.74 5.00 -17.37
C GLY A 57 0.86 6.17 -17.81
N GLU A 58 -0.22 5.90 -18.56
CA GLU A 58 -1.20 6.91 -18.98
C GLU A 58 -1.90 7.54 -17.77
N ARG A 59 -2.29 6.74 -16.76
CA ARG A 59 -2.94 7.26 -15.56
C ARG A 59 -2.01 8.13 -14.72
N LEU A 60 -0.76 7.73 -14.53
CA LEU A 60 0.22 8.56 -13.83
C LEU A 60 0.56 9.84 -14.59
N ALA A 61 0.60 9.81 -15.92
CA ALA A 61 0.75 11.01 -16.74
C ALA A 61 -0.44 11.98 -16.56
N VAL A 62 -1.67 11.45 -16.45
CA VAL A 62 -2.85 12.25 -16.13
C VAL A 62 -2.75 12.85 -14.72
N VAL A 63 -2.35 12.06 -13.71
CA VAL A 63 -2.12 12.55 -12.34
C VAL A 63 -1.13 13.72 -12.35
N ASN A 64 0.02 13.56 -13.01
CA ASN A 64 1.02 14.61 -13.11
C ASN A 64 0.50 15.86 -13.85
N ARG A 65 -0.25 15.69 -14.95
CA ARG A 65 -0.84 16.83 -15.68
C ARG A 65 -1.85 17.58 -14.82
N ARG A 66 -2.71 16.87 -14.08
CA ARG A 66 -3.69 17.47 -13.15
C ARG A 66 -3.01 18.14 -11.96
N PHE A 67 -1.91 17.57 -11.46
CA PHE A 67 -1.10 18.16 -10.41
C PHE A 67 -0.49 19.48 -10.85
N VAL A 68 0.20 19.53 -11.99
CA VAL A 68 0.82 20.76 -12.51
C VAL A 68 -0.22 21.87 -12.72
N LYS A 69 -1.41 21.50 -13.21
CA LYS A 69 -2.50 22.45 -13.46
C LYS A 69 -3.21 22.98 -12.23
N LYS A 70 -2.92 22.48 -11.03
CA LYS A 70 -3.53 23.03 -9.80
C LYS A 70 -3.22 24.51 -9.59
N HIS A 71 -2.14 25.01 -10.20
CA HIS A 71 -1.73 26.41 -10.17
C HIS A 71 -2.14 27.21 -11.43
N GLY A 72 -2.76 26.57 -12.42
CA GLY A 72 -3.11 27.21 -13.69
C GLY A 72 -4.58 27.62 -13.74
N ASN A 73 -4.86 28.77 -14.38
CA ASN A 73 -6.23 29.09 -14.78
C ASN A 73 -6.66 28.11 -15.89
N PRO A 74 -7.91 27.62 -15.86
CA PRO A 74 -8.41 26.74 -16.91
C PRO A 74 -8.43 27.49 -18.25
N GLU A 75 -7.65 27.03 -19.22
CA GLU A 75 -7.65 27.59 -20.57
C GLU A 75 -8.92 27.14 -21.33
N PRO A 76 -9.53 28.02 -22.15
CA PRO A 76 -10.69 27.64 -22.95
C PRO A 76 -10.33 26.55 -23.96
N GLY A 77 -10.94 25.37 -23.81
CA GLY A 77 -10.70 24.20 -24.67
C GLY A 77 -9.81 23.11 -24.06
N ASP A 78 -9.38 23.27 -22.81
CA ASP A 78 -8.58 22.26 -22.13
C ASP A 78 -9.44 21.32 -21.26
N ASP A 79 -9.57 20.06 -21.69
CA ASP A 79 -10.40 19.05 -21.02
C ASP A 79 -9.87 18.61 -19.64
N VAL A 80 -8.62 18.93 -19.31
CA VAL A 80 -7.97 18.43 -18.09
C VAL A 80 -7.99 19.49 -16.99
N VAL A 81 -8.82 19.26 -15.97
CA VAL A 81 -8.98 20.11 -14.79
C VAL A 81 -7.96 19.73 -13.70
N GLY A 82 -7.28 20.73 -13.12
CA GLY A 82 -6.32 20.55 -12.03
C GLY A 82 -6.97 20.02 -10.74
N TYR A 83 -6.17 19.45 -9.85
CA TYR A 83 -6.66 19.02 -8.53
C TYR A 83 -7.00 20.21 -7.64
N LYS A 84 -8.15 20.14 -6.95
CA LYS A 84 -8.55 21.15 -5.97
C LYS A 84 -8.08 20.82 -4.55
N THR A 85 -8.01 19.53 -4.24
CA THR A 85 -7.63 19.03 -2.92
C THR A 85 -6.68 17.86 -3.06
N PHE A 86 -5.88 17.60 -2.02
CA PHE A 86 -5.02 16.42 -1.98
C PHE A 86 -5.83 15.11 -2.01
N ALA A 87 -7.05 15.13 -1.47
CA ALA A 87 -7.95 13.98 -1.47
C ALA A 87 -8.34 13.52 -2.89
N GLU A 88 -8.53 14.45 -3.84
CA GLU A 88 -8.79 14.10 -5.24
C GLU A 88 -7.60 13.40 -5.89
N LEU A 89 -6.37 13.86 -5.60
CA LEU A 89 -5.14 13.23 -6.07
C LEU A 89 -4.97 11.83 -5.47
N CYS A 90 -5.17 11.70 -4.16
CA CYS A 90 -5.12 10.40 -3.47
C CYS A 90 -6.13 9.41 -4.04
N LYS A 91 -7.33 9.87 -4.41
CA LYS A 91 -8.36 9.03 -5.05
C LYS A 91 -7.88 8.48 -6.41
N ASP A 92 -7.22 9.28 -7.23
CA ASP A 92 -6.66 8.81 -8.50
C ASP A 92 -5.50 7.84 -8.28
N LEU A 93 -4.64 8.09 -7.28
CA LEU A 93 -3.55 7.17 -6.89
C LEU A 93 -4.07 5.82 -6.40
N HIS A 94 -5.17 5.78 -5.64
CA HIS A 94 -5.80 4.53 -5.23
C HIS A 94 -6.11 3.64 -6.44
N GLY A 95 -6.72 4.19 -7.49
CA GLY A 95 -7.02 3.44 -8.71
C GLY A 95 -5.77 2.87 -9.39
N VAL A 96 -4.66 3.62 -9.38
CA VAL A 96 -3.39 3.16 -9.94
C VAL A 96 -2.77 2.05 -9.09
N ILE A 97 -2.69 2.24 -7.77
CA ILE A 97 -2.12 1.27 -6.84
C ILE A 97 -2.92 -0.04 -6.85
N ASP A 98 -4.25 0.04 -6.90
CA ASP A 98 -5.12 -1.13 -6.94
C ASP A 98 -4.91 -1.96 -8.21
N VAL A 99 -4.74 -1.31 -9.36
CA VAL A 99 -4.45 -2.00 -10.63
C VAL A 99 -3.05 -2.62 -10.61
N LEU A 100 -2.05 -1.91 -10.09
CA LEU A 100 -0.70 -2.44 -9.91
C LEU A 100 -0.73 -3.68 -9.01
N TRP A 101 -1.36 -3.59 -7.85
CA TRP A 101 -1.47 -4.70 -6.91
C TRP A 101 -2.22 -5.89 -7.51
N LEU A 102 -3.36 -5.65 -8.15
CA LEU A 102 -4.15 -6.68 -8.83
C LEU A 102 -3.37 -7.39 -9.95
N SER A 103 -2.43 -6.69 -10.61
CA SER A 103 -1.60 -7.31 -11.66
C SER A 103 -0.76 -8.48 -11.16
N ALA A 104 -0.47 -8.52 -9.85
CA ALA A 104 0.37 -9.53 -9.20
C ALA A 104 1.71 -9.76 -9.92
N THR A 105 2.28 -8.70 -10.50
CA THR A 105 3.47 -8.78 -11.37
C THR A 105 4.58 -7.90 -10.78
N PRO A 106 5.53 -8.48 -10.02
CA PRO A 106 6.55 -7.71 -9.29
C PRO A 106 7.37 -6.76 -10.16
N SER A 107 7.75 -7.19 -11.37
CA SER A 107 8.51 -6.38 -12.33
C SER A 107 7.78 -5.13 -12.82
N LEU A 108 6.45 -5.09 -12.74
CA LEU A 108 5.65 -3.88 -12.95
C LEU A 108 5.45 -3.11 -11.64
N GLN A 109 5.07 -3.83 -10.58
CA GLN A 109 4.70 -3.23 -9.30
C GLN A 109 5.85 -2.41 -8.70
N ILE A 110 7.04 -3.01 -8.57
CA ILE A 110 8.19 -2.38 -7.89
C ILE A 110 8.56 -1.02 -8.50
N PRO A 111 8.86 -0.90 -9.81
CA PRO A 111 9.29 0.38 -10.36
C PRO A 111 8.21 1.46 -10.30
N PHE A 112 6.94 1.11 -10.55
CA PHE A 112 5.85 2.10 -10.49
C PHE A 112 5.56 2.55 -9.05
N LEU A 113 5.54 1.64 -8.09
CA LEU A 113 5.31 1.98 -6.69
C LEU A 113 6.46 2.84 -6.13
N LEU A 114 7.72 2.55 -6.49
CA LEU A 114 8.86 3.38 -6.11
C LEU A 114 8.80 4.80 -6.72
N ASN A 115 8.29 4.93 -7.95
CA ASN A 115 8.06 6.25 -8.55
C ASN A 115 6.95 7.00 -7.80
N ILE A 116 5.81 6.33 -7.54
CA ILE A 116 4.69 6.92 -6.79
C ILE A 116 5.16 7.38 -5.40
N ALA A 117 5.90 6.57 -4.66
CA ALA A 117 6.40 6.93 -3.33
C ALA A 117 7.37 8.12 -3.36
N GLY A 118 8.22 8.20 -4.39
CA GLY A 118 9.10 9.36 -4.59
C GLY A 118 8.32 10.65 -4.85
N ASP A 119 7.42 10.61 -5.84
CA ASP A 119 6.64 11.78 -6.26
C ASP A 119 5.63 12.21 -5.19
N PHE A 120 5.15 11.29 -4.35
CA PHE A 120 4.18 11.55 -3.27
C PHE A 120 4.64 12.66 -2.32
N THR A 121 5.94 12.69 -1.99
CA THR A 121 6.52 13.72 -1.12
C THR A 121 6.43 15.12 -1.71
N GLN A 122 6.52 15.24 -3.04
CA GLN A 122 6.34 16.51 -3.74
C GLN A 122 4.87 16.88 -3.87
N TRP A 123 3.99 15.89 -4.05
CA TRP A 123 2.56 16.15 -4.16
C TRP A 123 1.97 16.63 -2.85
N ILE A 124 2.28 15.99 -1.72
CA ILE A 124 1.63 16.28 -0.43
C ILE A 124 1.91 17.70 0.08
N VAL A 125 3.14 18.19 -0.06
CA VAL A 125 3.53 19.54 0.40
C VAL A 125 2.86 20.66 -0.40
N ALA A 126 2.24 20.32 -1.52
CA ALA A 126 1.68 21.27 -2.46
C ALA A 126 0.19 21.58 -2.20
N PHE A 127 -0.43 20.95 -1.20
CA PHE A 127 -1.84 21.15 -0.86
C PHE A 127 -1.98 21.36 0.65
N PRO A 128 -3.12 21.93 1.11
CA PRO A 128 -3.50 21.84 2.50
C PRO A 128 -3.53 20.38 2.99
N PRO A 129 -3.14 20.12 4.25
CA PRO A 129 -3.14 18.78 4.82
C PRO A 129 -4.48 18.05 4.66
N SER A 130 -4.43 16.79 4.25
CA SER A 130 -5.60 15.91 4.19
C SER A 130 -5.29 14.56 4.82
N PRO A 131 -5.20 14.48 6.17
CA PRO A 131 -4.62 13.32 6.86
C PRO A 131 -5.27 11.98 6.49
N ARG A 132 -6.61 11.92 6.49
CA ARG A 132 -7.35 10.69 6.16
C ARG A 132 -7.03 10.17 4.75
N ALA A 133 -6.98 11.06 3.76
CA ALA A 133 -6.66 10.67 2.39
C ALA A 133 -5.18 10.27 2.25
N THR A 134 -4.30 11.01 2.90
CA THR A 134 -2.85 10.73 2.96
C THR A 134 -2.57 9.34 3.54
N PHE A 135 -3.06 9.06 4.75
CA PHE A 135 -2.81 7.78 5.41
C PHE A 135 -3.42 6.61 4.64
N SER A 136 -4.59 6.79 4.03
CA SER A 136 -5.20 5.76 3.18
C SER A 136 -4.27 5.30 2.04
N VAL A 137 -3.58 6.23 1.37
CA VAL A 137 -2.59 5.88 0.32
C VAL A 137 -1.33 5.26 0.93
N LEU A 138 -0.81 5.84 2.02
CA LEU A 138 0.41 5.35 2.66
C LEU A 138 0.25 3.93 3.21
N THR A 139 -0.91 3.59 3.77
CA THR A 139 -1.22 2.22 4.23
C THR A 139 -1.15 1.21 3.08
N LYS A 140 -1.63 1.59 1.88
CA LYS A 140 -1.51 0.72 0.70
C LYS A 140 -0.07 0.58 0.24
N LEU A 141 0.70 1.66 0.22
CA LEU A 141 2.10 1.62 -0.17
C LEU A 141 2.93 0.79 0.82
N ASP A 142 2.68 0.95 2.12
CA ASP A 142 3.33 0.15 3.18
C ASP A 142 3.05 -1.33 3.00
N HIS A 143 1.77 -1.70 2.83
CA HIS A 143 1.39 -3.08 2.57
C HIS A 143 2.06 -3.63 1.29
N CYS A 144 2.02 -2.88 0.19
CA CYS A 144 2.62 -3.31 -1.08
C CYS A 144 4.11 -3.56 -0.93
N PHE A 145 4.86 -2.61 -0.39
CA PHE A 145 6.32 -2.72 -0.26
C PHE A 145 6.73 -3.82 0.71
N ALA A 146 6.13 -3.87 1.90
CA ALA A 146 6.41 -4.93 2.88
C ALA A 146 6.13 -6.33 2.33
N SER A 147 5.04 -6.49 1.57
CA SER A 147 4.70 -7.75 0.94
C SER A 147 5.67 -8.13 -0.19
N LEU A 148 6.06 -7.15 -1.02
CA LEU A 148 7.04 -7.36 -2.11
C LEU A 148 8.45 -7.67 -1.60
N LEU A 149 8.84 -7.12 -0.45
CA LEU A 149 10.13 -7.40 0.19
C LEU A 149 10.22 -8.84 0.71
N THR A 150 9.09 -9.43 1.10
CA THR A 150 9.03 -10.78 1.66
C THR A 150 8.55 -11.84 0.66
N GLY A 151 8.00 -11.41 -0.48
CA GLY A 151 7.36 -12.28 -1.47
C GLY A 151 6.07 -12.94 -0.95
N ARG A 152 5.50 -12.40 0.13
CA ARG A 152 4.28 -12.90 0.78
C ARG A 152 3.38 -11.73 1.13
N ASP A 153 2.08 -11.95 1.07
CA ASP A 153 1.12 -10.98 1.60
C ASP A 153 1.31 -10.89 3.13
N ILE A 154 1.48 -9.68 3.66
CA ILE A 154 1.78 -9.48 5.08
C ILE A 154 0.58 -9.76 6.00
N ASP A 155 -0.65 -9.66 5.48
CA ASP A 155 -1.87 -9.90 6.25
C ASP A 155 -2.24 -11.38 6.22
N THR A 156 -2.17 -12.04 5.06
CA THR A 156 -2.59 -13.45 4.91
C THR A 156 -1.44 -14.45 5.05
N GLY A 157 -0.19 -14.03 4.83
CA GLY A 157 0.98 -14.91 4.78
C GLY A 157 1.12 -15.71 3.48
N ASP A 158 0.17 -15.56 2.55
CA ASP A 158 0.15 -16.28 1.28
C ASP A 158 1.33 -15.86 0.39
N SER A 159 1.88 -16.80 -0.38
CA SER A 159 2.93 -16.49 -1.34
C SER A 159 2.39 -15.59 -2.44
N LEU A 160 3.08 -14.48 -2.70
CA LEU A 160 2.72 -13.61 -3.80
C LEU A 160 3.03 -14.27 -5.15
N PRO A 161 2.16 -14.10 -6.15
CA PRO A 161 2.44 -14.52 -7.52
C PRO A 161 3.69 -13.85 -8.08
N GLY A 162 4.46 -14.57 -8.90
CA GLY A 162 5.74 -14.09 -9.42
C GLY A 162 6.94 -14.38 -8.51
N PHE A 163 6.72 -14.87 -7.28
CA PHE A 163 7.78 -15.28 -6.35
C PHE A 163 7.98 -16.80 -6.28
N GLU A 164 7.50 -17.55 -7.28
CA GLU A 164 7.60 -19.02 -7.30
C GLU A 164 9.05 -19.50 -7.27
N ASN A 165 9.98 -18.70 -7.81
CA ASN A 165 11.42 -18.96 -7.82
C ASN A 165 12.16 -18.24 -6.67
N GLY A 166 11.45 -17.88 -5.60
CA GLY A 166 11.96 -17.11 -4.47
C GLY A 166 12.03 -15.60 -4.75
N LEU A 167 12.84 -14.90 -3.96
CA LEU A 167 12.90 -13.43 -3.93
C LEU A 167 13.61 -12.78 -5.12
N ARG A 168 14.05 -13.57 -6.12
CA ARG A 168 14.76 -13.05 -7.30
C ARG A 168 13.89 -12.11 -8.15
N ALA A 169 12.58 -12.31 -8.14
CA ALA A 169 11.62 -11.43 -8.81
C ALA A 169 11.23 -10.20 -7.96
N GLY A 170 11.63 -10.18 -6.68
CA GLY A 170 11.39 -9.09 -5.75
C GLY A 170 12.33 -7.91 -5.95
N MET A 171 12.41 -7.06 -4.93
CA MET A 171 13.26 -5.87 -4.95
C MET A 171 14.75 -6.23 -4.98
N THR A 172 15.48 -5.63 -5.91
CA THR A 172 16.95 -5.68 -5.91
C THR A 172 17.53 -4.87 -4.74
N THR A 173 18.82 -5.02 -4.45
CA THR A 173 19.49 -4.18 -3.43
C THR A 173 19.34 -2.69 -3.74
N THR A 174 19.41 -2.30 -5.01
CA THR A 174 19.20 -0.92 -5.45
C THR A 174 17.76 -0.46 -5.19
N ASP A 175 16.78 -1.30 -5.49
CA ASP A 175 15.36 -1.00 -5.21
C ASP A 175 15.12 -0.86 -3.70
N MET A 176 15.74 -1.71 -2.88
CA MET A 176 15.62 -1.65 -1.42
C MET A 176 16.23 -0.38 -0.84
N VAL A 177 17.41 0.03 -1.29
CA VAL A 177 18.04 1.29 -0.86
C VAL A 177 17.19 2.49 -1.28
N ARG A 178 16.66 2.47 -2.51
CA ARG A 178 15.74 3.50 -3.00
C ARG A 178 14.44 3.54 -2.18
N CYS A 179 13.83 2.39 -1.93
CA CYS A 179 12.64 2.25 -1.10
C CYS A 179 12.89 2.83 0.28
N ARG A 180 14.00 2.43 0.93
CA ARG A 180 14.40 2.94 2.25
C ARG A 180 14.51 4.46 2.28
N SER A 181 15.25 5.03 1.34
CA SER A 181 15.40 6.49 1.23
C SER A 181 14.04 7.19 1.05
N SER A 182 13.19 6.68 0.16
CA SER A 182 11.86 7.26 -0.08
C SER A 182 10.92 7.16 1.14
N VAL A 183 10.89 6.04 1.85
CA VAL A 183 10.01 5.89 3.02
C VAL A 183 10.49 6.72 4.21
N GLU A 184 11.81 6.80 4.44
CA GLU A 184 12.39 7.66 5.48
C GLU A 184 12.10 9.13 5.18
N HIS A 185 12.28 9.56 3.93
CA HIS A 185 11.93 10.92 3.51
C HIS A 185 10.44 11.22 3.64
N THR A 186 9.58 10.27 3.27
CA THR A 186 8.12 10.44 3.42
C THR A 186 7.73 10.64 4.88
N ARG A 187 8.32 9.89 5.82
CA ARG A 187 8.05 10.08 7.26
C ARG A 187 8.39 11.48 7.75
N LEU A 188 9.54 12.02 7.32
CA LEU A 188 9.94 13.39 7.66
C LEU A 188 8.92 14.41 7.14
N VAL A 189 8.54 14.29 5.86
CA VAL A 189 7.56 15.19 5.23
C VAL A 189 6.19 15.08 5.90
N ILE A 190 5.76 13.88 6.29
CA ILE A 190 4.46 13.70 6.96
C ILE A 190 4.45 14.35 8.34
N VAL A 191 5.52 14.19 9.12
CA VAL A 191 5.66 14.87 10.42
C VAL A 191 5.63 16.39 10.22
N GLU A 192 6.28 16.91 9.19
CA GLU A 192 6.30 18.35 8.90
C GLU A 192 4.92 18.87 8.44
N VAL A 193 4.27 18.18 7.51
CA VAL A 193 3.01 18.67 6.91
C VAL A 193 1.82 18.47 7.83
N LEU A 194 1.78 17.37 8.59
CA LEU A 194 0.66 17.05 9.48
C LEU A 194 0.89 17.50 10.93
N GLY A 195 2.14 17.78 11.32
CA GLY A 195 2.49 18.33 12.64
C GLY A 195 2.50 19.86 12.70
N ARG A 196 2.26 20.55 11.58
CA ARG A 196 1.93 21.98 11.60
C ARG A 196 0.51 22.10 12.17
N GLU A 197 0.40 22.69 13.36
CA GLU A 197 -0.89 23.19 13.85
C GLU A 197 -1.49 24.09 12.76
N PRO A 198 -2.82 24.08 12.55
CA PRO A 198 -3.43 25.10 11.74
C PRO A 198 -3.04 26.43 12.39
N ASP A 199 -2.30 27.27 11.67
CA ASP A 199 -2.18 28.67 12.05
C ASP A 199 -3.63 29.13 12.24
N ASN A 200 -4.01 29.34 13.50
CA ASN A 200 -5.21 30.06 13.83
C ASN A 200 -4.85 31.51 13.52
N ASP A 201 -4.94 31.91 12.26
CA ASP A 201 -5.19 33.30 11.86
C ASP A 201 -6.60 33.75 12.32
N GLY A 202 -6.93 33.41 13.58
CA GLY A 202 -7.93 34.06 14.37
C GLY A 202 -7.42 35.45 14.68
N GLU A 203 -7.92 36.40 13.90
CA GLU A 203 -8.30 37.75 14.31
C GLU A 203 -7.50 38.29 15.50
N GLU A 204 -6.50 39.13 15.19
CA GLU A 204 -5.86 40.00 16.16
C GLU A 204 -6.92 40.76 16.97
N GLU A 205 -7.01 40.42 18.26
CA GLU A 205 -7.05 41.34 19.40
C GLU A 205 -8.10 42.49 19.36
N GLU A 206 -9.26 42.28 20.00
CA GLU A 206 -9.84 43.34 20.83
C GLU A 206 -9.85 42.89 22.30
N ASP A 207 -8.83 43.38 23.00
CA ASP A 207 -8.66 43.54 24.43
C ASP A 207 -9.97 43.75 25.22
N PHE A 208 -10.26 42.83 26.15
CA PHE A 208 -10.92 43.21 27.40
C PHE A 208 -10.44 42.35 28.57
N ASP A 209 -9.42 42.89 29.23
CA ASP A 209 -9.04 42.74 30.64
C ASP A 209 -10.09 42.03 31.54
N THR A 210 -9.76 40.84 32.04
CA THR A 210 -10.34 40.31 33.29
C THR A 210 -9.33 39.40 33.96
N GLU A 211 -8.68 39.94 34.98
CA GLU A 211 -7.88 39.18 35.93
C GLU A 211 -8.74 38.15 36.69
N ALA A 212 -8.40 36.88 36.54
CA ALA A 212 -8.81 35.82 37.46
C ALA A 212 -7.69 34.78 37.60
N GLU A 213 -6.92 34.93 38.67
CA GLU A 213 -6.05 33.91 39.25
C GLU A 213 -6.81 32.59 39.42
N SER A 214 -6.45 31.58 38.63
CA SER A 214 -6.87 30.19 38.82
C SER A 214 -5.72 29.27 38.40
N ASP A 215 -4.88 28.97 39.39
CA ASP A 215 -3.96 27.83 39.40
C ASP A 215 -4.74 26.53 39.20
N ASP A 216 -4.89 26.13 37.93
CA ASP A 216 -5.22 24.76 37.58
C ASP A 216 -4.55 24.44 36.25
N ARG A 217 -3.62 23.48 36.30
CA ARG A 217 -3.00 22.80 35.16
C ARG A 217 -3.88 22.90 33.92
N ALA A 218 -3.43 23.70 32.95
CA ALA A 218 -3.79 23.53 31.55
C ALA A 218 -3.32 22.14 31.11
N ARG A 219 -4.09 21.13 31.49
CA ARG A 219 -4.14 19.84 30.83
C ARG A 219 -4.73 20.20 29.48
N LEU A 220 -3.85 20.59 28.56
CA LEU A 220 -4.11 20.67 27.13
C LEU A 220 -5.02 19.48 26.83
N VAL A 221 -6.26 19.74 26.47
CA VAL A 221 -7.17 18.70 26.01
C VAL A 221 -6.72 18.44 24.59
N TRP A 222 -5.71 17.58 24.44
CA TRP A 222 -5.40 16.95 23.16
C TRP A 222 -6.70 16.25 22.76
N ASP A 223 -7.34 16.72 21.70
CA ASP A 223 -8.59 16.14 21.23
C ASP A 223 -8.31 14.67 20.84
N GLU A 224 -9.25 13.76 21.06
CA GLU A 224 -9.05 12.32 20.78
C GLU A 224 -8.70 12.07 19.29
N ASP A 225 -9.09 12.99 18.42
CA ASP A 225 -8.77 12.96 17.00
C ASP A 225 -7.31 13.36 16.71
N ASP A 226 -6.70 14.23 17.53
CA ASP A 226 -5.30 14.61 17.39
C ASP A 226 -4.38 13.46 17.85
N ASP A 227 -4.71 12.81 18.98
CA ASP A 227 -4.02 11.60 19.44
C ASP A 227 -4.03 10.47 18.40
N ARG A 228 -5.16 10.30 17.69
CA ARG A 228 -5.27 9.32 16.58
C ARG A 228 -4.38 9.70 15.40
N LEU A 229 -4.34 10.97 15.03
CA LEU A 229 -3.48 11.47 13.97
C LEU A 229 -2.00 11.28 14.31
N TYR A 230 -1.56 11.60 15.53
CA TYR A 230 -0.20 11.35 15.98
C TYR A 230 0.18 9.87 15.94
N MET A 231 -0.73 8.98 16.36
CA MET A 231 -0.53 7.54 16.26
C MET A 231 -0.39 7.07 14.81
N ASP A 232 -1.17 7.64 13.89
CA ASP A 232 -1.09 7.31 12.47
C ASP A 232 0.22 7.83 11.82
N VAL A 233 0.71 9.03 12.22
CA VAL A 233 2.02 9.56 11.79
C VAL A 233 3.15 8.59 12.19
N ALA A 234 3.11 8.05 13.41
CA ALA A 234 4.14 7.13 13.89
C ALA A 234 4.19 5.81 13.10
N ARG A 235 3.05 5.35 12.57
CA ARG A 235 2.90 4.08 11.84
C ARG A 235 3.20 4.18 10.35
N VAL A 236 3.48 5.36 9.81
CA VAL A 236 3.81 5.53 8.39
C VAL A 236 5.00 4.64 7.99
N TYR A 237 4.75 3.73 7.05
CA TYR A 237 5.71 2.75 6.54
C TYR A 237 6.31 1.79 7.59
N GLU A 238 5.61 1.53 8.70
CA GLU A 238 6.08 0.67 9.77
C GLU A 238 6.49 -0.73 9.27
N HIS A 239 5.63 -1.38 8.48
CA HIS A 239 5.88 -2.74 8.01
C HIS A 239 7.08 -2.76 7.05
N THR A 240 7.12 -1.80 6.13
CA THR A 240 8.17 -1.67 5.12
C THR A 240 9.53 -1.45 5.76
N ILE A 241 9.62 -0.55 6.74
CA ILE A 241 10.89 -0.27 7.44
C ILE A 241 11.40 -1.51 8.17
N VAL A 242 10.52 -2.24 8.86
CA VAL A 242 10.89 -3.49 9.54
C VAL A 242 11.44 -4.52 8.55
N GLN A 243 10.80 -4.69 7.39
CA GLN A 243 11.26 -5.66 6.39
C GLN A 243 12.55 -5.21 5.70
N LEU A 244 12.71 -3.92 5.41
CA LEU A 244 13.95 -3.36 4.86
C LEU A 244 15.11 -3.53 5.83
N GLY A 245 14.90 -3.29 7.13
CA GLY A 245 15.93 -3.47 8.16
C GLY A 245 16.46 -4.91 8.20
N LYS A 246 15.56 -5.90 8.15
CA LYS A 246 15.93 -7.32 8.06
C LYS A 246 16.71 -7.61 6.78
N LYS A 247 16.18 -7.22 5.62
CA LYS A 247 16.77 -7.54 4.32
C LYS A 247 18.11 -6.85 4.06
N LEU A 248 18.22 -5.56 4.32
CA LEU A 248 19.48 -4.83 4.15
C LEU A 248 20.50 -5.20 5.23
N GLY A 249 20.03 -5.54 6.45
CA GLY A 249 20.87 -6.13 7.49
C GLY A 249 21.51 -7.44 7.03
N ASP A 250 20.72 -8.34 6.43
CA ASP A 250 21.24 -9.61 5.89
C ASP A 250 22.19 -9.40 4.70
N VAL A 251 21.88 -8.46 3.80
CA VAL A 251 22.66 -8.19 2.59
C VAL A 251 24.00 -7.49 2.89
N LEU A 252 24.01 -6.55 3.84
CA LEU A 252 25.20 -5.76 4.18
C LEU A 252 25.98 -6.37 5.36
N GLY A 253 25.32 -7.18 6.19
CA GLY A 253 25.86 -7.81 7.39
C GLY A 253 26.41 -9.22 7.18
N ALA A 254 26.68 -9.63 5.94
CA ALA A 254 27.35 -10.90 5.65
C ALA A 254 28.81 -10.89 6.17
N THR A 255 28.97 -11.08 7.49
CA THR A 255 30.24 -11.51 8.07
C THR A 255 30.54 -12.92 7.56
N PRO A 256 31.71 -13.18 6.94
CA PRO A 256 32.06 -14.52 6.51
C PRO A 256 32.13 -15.44 7.73
N GLN A 257 31.47 -16.59 7.66
CA GLN A 257 31.67 -17.65 8.66
C GLN A 257 33.14 -18.11 8.61
N PRO A 258 33.88 -18.06 9.72
CA PRO A 258 35.24 -18.53 9.78
C PRO A 258 35.24 -20.02 10.13
N ASP A 259 34.90 -20.92 9.20
CA ASP A 259 34.96 -22.36 9.51
C ASP A 259 35.23 -23.30 8.31
N GLN A 260 35.96 -22.83 7.29
CA GLN A 260 36.50 -23.74 6.25
C GLN A 260 37.92 -23.36 5.77
N ILE A 261 38.82 -23.01 6.68
CA ILE A 261 40.26 -22.95 6.36
C ILE A 261 41.03 -23.68 7.46
N LEU A 262 40.86 -24.99 7.61
CA LEU A 262 41.86 -25.88 8.22
C LEU A 262 41.62 -27.32 7.72
N ASP A 263 41.86 -27.57 6.44
CA ASP A 263 42.37 -28.89 6.05
C ASP A 263 43.16 -28.77 4.74
N GLY A 264 44.47 -28.93 4.82
CA GLY A 264 45.38 -28.90 3.67
C GLY A 264 46.61 -28.03 3.86
N GLY A 265 47.58 -28.49 4.65
CA GLY A 265 48.89 -27.86 4.74
C GLY A 265 49.84 -28.56 5.72
N GLN A 266 50.58 -29.53 5.19
CA GLN A 266 51.59 -30.36 5.86
C GLN A 266 52.68 -29.57 6.62
N CYS A 267 53.14 -30.13 7.75
CA CYS A 267 54.54 -30.38 8.08
C CYS A 267 54.61 -31.65 8.94
#